data_AF-A0A2T0S5Y9-F1
#
_entry.id   AF-A0A2T0S5Y9-F1
#
_cell.length_a   1.000
_cell.length_b   1.000
_cell.length_c   1.000
_cell.angle_alpha   90.00
_cell.angle_beta   90.00
_cell.angle_gamma   90.00
#
_symmetry.space_group_name_H-M   'P 1'
#
loop_
_entity.id
_entity.type
_entity.pdbx_description
1 polymer ?
#
loop_
_entity_poly.entity_id
_entity_poly.type
_entity_poly.pdbx_seq_one_letter_code
_entity_poly.pdbx_strand_id
1 'polypeptide(L)' 'MQTFLPYPGFAAGAAVLDQKRLGKQRVETLQVLRGLIRPGYGWRHHPAV' A
#
# COMPACT_ATOMS: atom_id res chain seq x y z
N MET A 1 -9.57 4.78 -3.72
CA MET A 1 -8.79 3.67 -4.32
C MET A 1 -9.76 2.59 -4.74
N GLN A 2 -9.89 2.33 -6.04
CA GLN A 2 -10.58 1.11 -6.49
C GLN A 2 -9.57 -0.03 -6.46
N THR A 3 -9.75 -0.95 -5.51
CA THR A 3 -8.83 -2.08 -5.35
C THR A 3 -9.23 -3.18 -6.34
N PHE A 4 -8.40 -3.40 -7.36
CA PHE A 4 -8.53 -4.57 -8.23
C PHE A 4 -7.81 -5.75 -7.56
N LEU A 5 -8.57 -6.75 -7.12
CA LEU A 5 -8.05 -7.99 -6.57
C LEU A 5 -8.35 -9.13 -7.56
N PRO A 6 -7.39 -9.56 -8.39
CA PRO A 6 -7.64 -10.60 -9.40
C PRO A 6 -7.93 -11.97 -8.76
N TYR A 7 -7.53 -12.15 -7.51
CA TYR A 7 -7.75 -13.35 -6.70
C TYR A 7 -8.09 -12.95 -5.27
N PRO A 8 -8.87 -13.76 -4.53
CA PRO A 8 -9.23 -13.46 -3.14
C PRO A 8 -8.02 -13.47 -2.18
N GLY A 9 -6.92 -14.13 -2.55
CA GLY A 9 -5.71 -14.23 -1.72
C GLY A 9 -4.66 -13.18 -2.07
N PHE A 10 -4.08 -12.54 -1.05
CA PHE A 10 -3.00 -11.56 -1.24
C PHE A 10 -1.78 -12.13 -1.95
N ALA A 11 -1.34 -13.35 -1.59
CA ALA A 11 -0.19 -13.99 -2.22
C ALA A 11 -0.45 -14.31 -3.71
N ALA A 12 -1.63 -14.86 -4.02
CA ALA A 12 -2.05 -15.14 -5.38
C ALA A 12 -2.18 -13.86 -6.22
N GLY A 13 -2.73 -12.79 -5.62
CA GLY A 13 -2.77 -11.46 -6.24
C GLY A 13 -1.38 -10.92 -6.52
N ALA A 14 -0.48 -10.95 -5.53
CA ALA A 14 0.88 -10.43 -5.67
C ALA A 14 1.69 -11.17 -6.75
N ALA A 15 1.50 -12.49 -6.89
CA ALA A 15 2.21 -13.32 -7.87
C ALA A 15 1.91 -12.93 -9.33
N VAL A 16 0.74 -12.35 -9.61
CA VAL A 16 0.34 -11.95 -10.97
C VAL A 16 0.50 -10.46 -11.27
N LEU A 17 0.93 -9.66 -10.29
CA LEU A 17 1.14 -8.23 -10.48
C LEU A 17 2.56 -7.94 -11.01
N ASP A 18 2.65 -6.97 -11.92
CA ASP A 18 3.94 -6.45 -12.37
C ASP A 18 4.67 -5.67 -11.26
N GLN A 19 5.99 -5.52 -11.43
CA GLN A 19 6.85 -4.84 -10.46
C GLN A 19 6.46 -3.37 -10.20
N LYS A 20 5.90 -2.66 -11.18
CA LYS A 20 5.48 -1.26 -10.98
C LYS A 20 4.28 -1.20 -10.04
N ARG A 21 3.32 -2.11 -10.20
CA ARG A 21 2.15 -2.23 -9.31
C ARG A 21 2.56 -2.66 -7.91
N LEU A 22 3.41 -3.67 -7.78
CA LEU A 22 3.95 -4.11 -6.48
C LEU A 22 4.74 -3.00 -5.79
N GLY A 23 5.54 -2.24 -6.55
CA GLY A 23 6.27 -1.07 -6.04
C GLY A 23 5.36 -0.01 -5.45
N LYS A 24 4.25 0.33 -6.12
CA LYS A 24 3.26 1.29 -5.59
C LYS A 24 2.65 0.81 -4.27
N GLN A 25 2.27 -0.47 -4.18
CA GLN A 25 1.73 -1.04 -2.94
C GLN A 25 2.72 -0.95 -1.78
N ARG A 26 4.02 -1.20 -2.04
CA ARG A 26 5.07 -1.05 -1.02
C ARG A 26 5.25 0.39 -0.56
N VAL A 27 5.18 1.36 -1.47
CA VAL A 27 5.30 2.80 -1.13
C VAL A 27 4.11 3.25 -0.27
N GLU A 28 2.88 2.92 -0.67
CA GLU A 28 1.66 3.21 0.11
C GLU A 28 1.73 2.59 1.51
N THR A 29 2.15 1.32 1.62
CA THR A 29 2.34 0.64 2.92
C THR A 29 3.34 1.38 3.80
N LEU A 30 4.45 1.84 3.22
CA LEU A 30 5.47 2.60 3.95
C LEU A 30 4.97 3.99 4.36
N GLN A 31 4.15 4.65 3.53
CA GLN A 31 3.53 5.94 3.85
C GLN A 31 2.57 5.80 5.03
N VAL A 32 1.71 4.78 5.04
CA VAL A 32 0.84 4.46 6.18
C VAL A 32 1.67 4.23 7.44
N LEU A 33 2.66 3.33 7.38
CA LEU A 33 3.51 3.03 8.53
C LEU A 33 4.18 4.30 9.09
N ARG A 34 4.75 5.13 8.21
CA ARG A 34 5.41 6.38 8.62
C ARG A 34 4.42 7.40 9.18
N GLY A 35 3.21 7.50 8.63
CA GLY A 35 2.15 8.34 9.16
C GLY A 35 1.77 7.98 10.60
N LEU A 36 1.79 6.69 10.93
CA LEU A 36 1.49 6.17 12.26
C LEU A 36 2.62 6.38 13.27
N ILE A 37 3.88 6.15 12.86
CA ILE A 37 5.01 6.05 13.80
C ILE A 37 5.95 7.26 13.83
N ARG A 38 5.93 8.14 12.82
CA ARG A 38 6.84 9.29 12.74
C ARG A 38 6.10 10.61 13.03
N PRO A 39 6.36 11.24 14.19
CA PRO A 39 5.84 12.58 14.46
C PRO A 39 6.26 13.57 13.37
N GLY A 40 5.32 14.44 12.95
CA GLY A 40 5.58 15.47 11.95
C GLY A 40 5.69 14.96 10.49
N TYR A 41 5.43 13.68 10.21
CA TYR A 41 5.44 13.18 8.84
C TYR A 41 4.30 13.81 8.01
N GLY A 42 4.61 14.25 6.79
CA GLY A 42 3.67 14.99 5.93
C GLY A 42 2.39 14.23 5.55
N TRP A 43 2.40 12.90 5.62
CA TRP A 43 1.24 12.04 5.36
C TRP A 43 0.66 11.43 6.64
N ARG A 44 0.70 12.15 7.76
CA ARG A 44 0.16 11.69 9.05
C ARG A 44 -1.36 11.43 9.02
N HIS A 45 -2.11 12.15 8.19
CA HIS A 45 -3.54 11.94 7.96
C HIS A 45 -3.77 11.12 6.68
N HIS A 46 -3.09 9.97 6.58
CA HIS A 46 -3.17 9.13 5.39
C HIS A 46 -4.61 8.65 5.18
N PRO A 47 -5.20 8.66 3.98
CA PRO A 47 -6.61 8.29 3.75
C PRO A 47 -7.00 6.85 4.12
N ALA A 48 -6.04 6.02 4.51
CA ALA A 48 -6.25 4.61 4.87
C ALA A 48 -6.23 4.38 6.40
N VAL A 49 -6.06 5.46 7.18
CA VAL A 49 -6.07 5.52 8.64
C VAL A 49 -7.04 6.60 9.06
#